data_AF-T0Y5X0-F1
#
_entry.id   AF-T0Y5X0-F1
#
_cell.length_a   1.000
_cell.length_b   1.000
_cell.length_c   1.000
_cell.angle_alpha   90.00
_cell.angle_beta   90.00
_cell.angle_gamma   90.00
#
_symmetry.space_group_name_H-M   'P 1'
#
loop_
_entity.id
_entity.type
_entity.pdbx_description
1 polymer ?
#
loop_
_entity_poly.entity_id
_entity_poly.type
_entity_poly.pdbx_seq_one_letter_code
_entity_poly.pdbx_strand_id
1 'polypeptide(L)' 'SCAGGVNVSTDDIRQMAKLVLRHRIITNFNADAEGIDSDAVVDKLIQTVQEPSAEAYKATRTA' A
#
# COMPACT_ATOMS: atom_id res chain seq x y z
N SER A 1 -12.09 5.70 12.46
CA SER A 1 -12.26 5.37 13.89
C SER A 1 -10.89 5.11 14.49
N CYS A 2 -10.22 6.15 14.99
CA CYS A 2 -8.90 5.99 15.58
C CYS A 2 -9.07 5.44 17.00
N ALA A 3 -9.04 4.11 17.15
CA ALA A 3 -8.92 3.48 18.45
C ALA A 3 -7.46 3.62 18.90
N GLY A 4 -7.22 4.29 20.03
CA GLY A 4 -5.90 4.60 20.57
C GLY A 4 -5.16 3.36 21.09
N GLY A 5 -4.73 2.49 20.18
CA GLY A 5 -3.72 1.48 20.45
C GLY A 5 -2.34 2.13 20.56
N VAL A 6 -1.56 1.75 21.57
CA VAL A 6 -0.15 2.18 21.71
C VAL A 6 0.77 1.54 20.66
N ASN A 7 0.25 0.63 19.84
CA ASN A 7 0.95 -0.02 18.74
C ASN A 7 0.25 0.26 17.40
N VAL A 8 1.05 0.34 16.33
CA VAL A 8 0.55 0.45 14.96
C VAL A 8 0.40 -0.97 14.42
N SER A 9 -0.78 -1.31 13.92
CA SER A 9 -1.02 -2.60 13.26
C SER A 9 -0.81 -2.47 11.74
N THR A 10 -0.45 -3.57 11.08
CA THR A 10 -0.34 -3.60 9.60
C THR A 10 -1.68 -3.32 8.91
N ASP A 11 -2.79 -3.64 9.57
CA ASP A 11 -4.14 -3.33 9.09
C ASP A 11 -4.41 -1.82 9.01
N ASP A 12 -3.93 -1.04 9.99
CA ASP A 12 -4.08 0.43 9.96
C ASP A 12 -3.36 1.03 8.75
N ILE A 13 -2.18 0.50 8.43
CA ILE A 13 -1.39 0.92 7.26
C ILE A 13 -2.16 0.59 5.96
N ARG A 14 -2.77 -0.60 5.88
CA ARG A 14 -3.58 -1.02 4.73
C ARG A 14 -4.79 -0.13 4.51
N GLN A 15 -5.48 0.28 5.59
CA GLN A 15 -6.61 1.20 5.50
C GLN A 15 -6.21 2.61 5.05
N MET A 16 -5.02 3.08 5.47
CA MET A 16 -4.52 4.41 5.10
C MET A 16 -3.86 4.45 3.71
N ALA A 17 -3.42 3.31 3.18
CA ALA A 17 -2.69 3.22 1.91
C ALA A 17 -3.48 3.83 0.74
N LYS A 18 -4.79 3.57 0.63
CA LYS A 18 -5.64 4.18 -0.42
C LYS A 18 -5.69 5.70 -0.32
N LEU A 19 -5.90 6.22 0.89
CA LEU A 19 -6.03 7.67 1.13
C LEU A 19 -4.75 8.43 0.77
N VAL A 20 -3.58 7.83 1.05
CA VAL A 20 -2.28 8.47 0.78
C VAL A 20 -1.86 8.31 -0.69
N LEU A 21 -2.14 7.17 -1.31
CA LEU A 21 -1.63 6.83 -2.64
C LEU A 21 -2.56 7.25 -3.80
N ARG A 22 -3.87 7.42 -3.57
CA ARG A 22 -4.86 7.81 -4.61
C ARG A 22 -4.45 9.04 -5.41
N HIS A 23 -3.83 10.03 -4.78
CA HIS A 23 -3.37 11.26 -5.44
C HIS A 23 -1.88 11.24 -5.82
N ARG A 24 -1.16 10.17 -5.48
CA ARG A 24 0.29 10.02 -5.75
C ARG A 24 0.59 9.05 -6.88
N ILE A 25 -0.42 8.33 -7.37
CA ILE A 25 -0.33 7.41 -8.49
C ILE A 25 -1.14 7.99 -9.64
N ILE A 26 -0.47 8.18 -10.78
CA ILE A 26 -1.06 8.68 -12.02
C ILE A 26 -1.07 7.52 -13.01
N THR A 27 -2.23 7.18 -13.54
CA THR A 27 -2.41 6.14 -14.55
C THR A 27 -1.89 6.63 -15.90
N ASN A 28 -1.37 5.71 -16.72
CA ASN A 28 -0.98 6.04 -18.08
C ASN A 28 -2.23 6.10 -18.99
N PHE A 29 -2.11 6.69 -20.18
CA PHE A 29 -3.23 6.84 -21.12
C PHE A 29 -3.85 5.48 -21.53
N ASN A 30 -3.05 4.42 -21.58
CA ASN A 30 -3.54 3.07 -21.89
C ASN A 30 -4.45 2.53 -20.78
N ALA A 31 -4.05 2.71 -19.52
CA ALA A 31 -4.80 2.30 -18.35
C ALA A 31 -6.09 3.13 -18.20
N ASP A 32 -6.05 4.42 -18.53
CA ASP A 32 -7.24 5.28 -18.56
C ASP A 32 -8.24 4.83 -19.66
N ALA A 33 -7.74 4.47 -20.85
CA ALA A 33 -8.56 3.92 -21.93
C ALA A 33 -9.19 2.55 -21.57
N GLU A 34 -8.54 1.78 -20.69
CA GLU A 34 -9.05 0.52 -20.15
C GLU A 34 -9.99 0.72 -18.93
N GLY A 35 -10.20 1.97 -18.50
CA GLY A 35 -11.03 2.29 -17.33
C GLY A 35 -10.40 1.89 -15.99
N ILE A 36 -9.07 1.76 -15.94
CA ILE A 36 -8.32 1.45 -14.73
C ILE A 36 -8.05 2.75 -13.99
N ASP A 37 -8.71 2.92 -12.84
CA ASP A 37 -8.50 4.05 -11.94
C ASP A 37 -7.30 3.83 -11.00
N SER A 38 -6.73 4.91 -10.47
CA SER A 38 -5.66 4.87 -9.47
C SER A 38 -6.02 4.01 -8.25
N ASP A 39 -7.30 3.97 -7.84
CA ASP A 39 -7.74 3.10 -6.75
C ASP A 39 -7.58 1.61 -7.07
N ALA A 40 -7.88 1.20 -8.30
CA ALA A 40 -7.73 -0.19 -8.74
C ALA A 40 -6.26 -0.62 -8.76
N VAL A 41 -5.37 0.30 -9.15
CA VAL A 41 -3.92 0.08 -9.11
C VAL A 41 -3.45 -0.08 -7.67
N VAL A 42 -3.88 0.78 -6.75
CA VAL A 42 -3.52 0.69 -5.33
C VAL A 42 -4.01 -0.62 -4.72
N ASP A 43 -5.24 -1.04 -5.02
CA ASP A 43 -5.78 -2.32 -4.56
C ASP A 43 -4.93 -3.50 -5.02
N LYS A 44 -4.56 -3.51 -6.30
CA LYS A 44 -3.70 -4.55 -6.86
C LYS A 44 -2.32 -4.57 -6.20
N LEU A 45 -1.74 -3.41 -5.92
CA LEU A 45 -0.44 -3.29 -5.25
C LEU A 45 -0.50 -3.84 -3.82
N ILE A 46 -1.53 -3.49 -3.05
CA ILE A 46 -1.73 -3.97 -1.68
C ILE A 46 -1.92 -5.49 -1.63
N GLN A 47 -2.59 -6.08 -2.63
CA GLN A 47 -2.76 -7.53 -2.73
C GLN A 47 -1.50 -8.25 -3.18
N THR A 48 -0.68 -7.61 -4.02
CA THR A 48 0.53 -8.23 -4.59
C THR A 48 1.72 -8.15 -3.63
N VAL A 49 1.85 -7.07 -2.87
CA VAL A 49 2.96 -6.86 -1.94
C VAL A 49 2.63 -7.53 -0.61
N GLN A 50 3.38 -8.59 -0.29
CA GLN A 50 3.25 -9.31 0.98
C GLN A 50 3.86 -8.51 2.13
N GLU A 51 3.34 -8.76 3.34
CA GLU A 51 3.88 -8.16 4.55
C GLU A 51 5.31 -8.66 4.76
N PRO A 52 6.28 -7.75 4.98
CA PRO A 52 7.65 -8.14 5.22
C PRO A 52 7.75 -8.99 6.48
N SER A 53 8.41 -10.14 6.38
CA SER A 53 8.66 -11.00 7.55
C SER A 53 9.73 -10.37 8.46
N ALA A 54 9.74 -10.77 9.73
CA ALA A 54 10.72 -10.25 10.70
C ALA A 54 12.18 -10.51 10.26
N GLU A 55 12.41 -11.56 9.47
CA GLU A 55 13.69 -11.93 8.89
C GLU A 55 14.12 -10.95 7.78
N ALA A 56 13.17 -10.45 6.98
CA ALA A 56 13.44 -9.48 5.92
C ALA A 56 14.02 -8.16 6.47
N TYR A 57 13.55 -7.71 7.63
CA TYR A 57 14.04 -6.50 8.29
C TYR A 57 15.47 -6.65 8.85
N LYS A 58 15.92 -7.87 9.17
CA LYS A 58 17.30 -8.10 9.64
C LYS A 58 18.30 -8.00 8.49
N ALA A 59 17.92 -8.43 7.28
CA ALA A 59 18.80 -8.41 6.11
C ALA A 59 19.16 -7.00 5.63
N THR A 60 18.28 -6.01 5.83
CA THR A 60 18.48 -4.62 5.36
C THR A 60 19.47 -3.82 6.22
N ARG A 61 19.81 -4.27 7.43
CA ARG A 61 20.77 -3.58 8.33
C ARG A 61 22.22 -4.03 8.17
N THR A 62 22.50 -5.02 7.33
CA THR A 62 23.83 -5.61 7.15
C THR A 62 24.40 -5.37 5.74
N ALA A 63 23.74 -4.55 4.93
CA ALA A 63 24.22 -4.11 3.62
C ALA A 63 24.73 -2.67 3.67
#